data_AF-A0ABD5RXP0-F1
#
_entry.id   AF-A0ABD5RXP0-F1
#
_cell.length_a   1.000
_cell.length_b   1.000
_cell.length_c   1.000
_cell.angle_alpha   90.00
_cell.angle_beta   90.00
_cell.angle_gamma   90.00
#
_symmetry.space_group_name_H-M   'P 1'
#
loop_
_entity.id
_entity.type
_entity.pdbx_description
1 polymer ?
#
loop_
_entity_poly.entity_id
_entity_poly.type
_entity_poly.pdbx_seq_one_letter_code
_entity_poly.pdbx_strand_id
1 'polypeptide(L)'
;MSSDDEPDVPDRDVVLGYLEGALEEAHEKVESGRVYDAENEKVRIQWIRGLAYVAGQYRQLKKDKDLEEMEARLERIEEAQGLGDQ
;
A
#
# COMPACT_ATOMS: atom_id res chain seq x y z
N MET A 1 -23.50 24.71 -7.77
CA MET A 1 -23.30 23.48 -6.97
C MET A 1 -22.00 23.71 -6.23
N SER A 2 -22.03 23.66 -4.89
CA SER A 2 -20.85 23.96 -4.05
C SER A 2 -19.80 22.87 -4.27
N SER A 3 -18.56 23.28 -4.45
CA SER A 3 -17.37 22.45 -4.71
C SER A 3 -16.81 21.80 -3.45
N ASP A 4 -17.66 21.48 -2.46
CA ASP A 4 -17.24 21.05 -1.11
C ASP A 4 -17.50 19.56 -0.82
N ASP A 5 -17.71 18.73 -1.84
CA ASP A 5 -18.04 17.30 -1.68
C ASP A 5 -16.99 16.38 -2.35
N GLU A 6 -15.73 16.84 -2.40
CA GLU A 6 -14.63 15.94 -2.74
C GLU A 6 -14.32 15.10 -1.49
N PRO A 7 -14.42 13.76 -1.57
CA PRO A 7 -14.12 12.91 -0.43
C PRO A 7 -12.68 13.19 0.02
N ASP A 8 -12.49 13.38 1.32
CA ASP A 8 -11.16 13.55 1.93
C ASP A 8 -10.37 12.26 1.71
N VAL A 9 -9.60 12.22 0.62
CA VAL A 9 -8.79 11.06 0.25
C VAL A 9 -7.61 11.02 1.22
N PRO A 10 -7.46 9.95 2.02
CA PRO A 10 -6.37 9.87 2.99
C PRO A 10 -5.02 9.99 2.30
N ASP A 11 -4.08 10.66 2.97
CA ASP A 11 -2.69 10.74 2.52
C ASP A 11 -2.10 9.33 2.29
N ARG A 12 -1.17 9.22 1.33
CA ARG A 12 -0.54 7.97 0.93
C ARG A 12 0.05 7.19 2.11
N ASP A 13 0.71 7.87 3.05
CA ASP A 13 1.32 7.21 4.21
C ASP A 13 0.25 6.65 5.16
N VAL A 14 -0.91 7.30 5.26
CA VAL A 14 -2.07 6.81 6.03
C VAL A 14 -2.63 5.55 5.39
N VAL A 15 -2.78 5.54 4.06
CA VAL A 15 -3.23 4.36 3.31
C VAL A 15 -2.27 3.19 3.51
N LEU A 16 -0.95 3.43 3.46
CA LEU A 16 0.06 2.40 3.72
C LEU A 16 -0.09 1.77 5.11
N GLY A 17 -0.35 2.56 6.15
CA GLY A 17 -0.60 2.07 7.50
C GLY A 17 -1.83 1.17 7.61
N TYR A 18 -2.93 1.53 6.91
CA TYR A 18 -4.12 0.67 6.84
C TYR A 18 -3.85 -0.67 6.14
N LEU A 19 -3.05 -0.64 5.07
CA LEU A 19 -2.67 -1.83 4.33
C LEU A 19 -1.77 -2.77 5.16
N GLU A 20 -0.83 -2.23 5.95
CA GLU A 20 0.00 -3.03 6.86
C GLU A 20 -0.82 -3.73 7.95
N GLY A 21 -1.75 -3.01 8.61
CA GLY A 21 -2.63 -3.60 9.63
C GLY A 21 -3.52 -4.70 9.06
N ALA A 22 -4.08 -4.49 7.87
CA ALA A 22 -4.88 -5.51 7.18
C ALA A 22 -4.05 -6.73 6.77
N LEU A 23 -2.75 -6.54 6.45
CA LEU A 23 -1.82 -7.60 6.12
C LEU A 23 -1.58 -8.51 7.34
N GLU A 24 -1.33 -7.91 8.50
CA GLU A 24 -1.08 -8.62 9.76
C GLU A 24 -2.30 -9.42 10.23
N GLU A 25 -3.49 -8.80 10.22
CA GLU A 25 -4.73 -9.46 10.65
C GLU A 25 -5.09 -10.64 9.74
N ALA A 26 -4.95 -10.49 8.43
CA ALA A 26 -5.19 -11.57 7.49
C ALA A 26 -4.19 -12.72 7.66
N HIS A 27 -2.91 -12.42 7.95
CA HIS A 27 -1.89 -13.43 8.24
C HIS A 27 -2.24 -14.22 9.51
N GLU A 28 -2.60 -13.54 10.61
CA GLU A 28 -2.99 -14.19 11.88
C GLU A 28 -4.22 -15.10 11.70
N LYS A 29 -5.24 -14.68 10.94
CA LYS A 29 -6.42 -15.50 10.67
C LYS A 29 -6.11 -16.74 9.84
N VAL A 30 -5.10 -16.65 8.96
CA VAL A 30 -4.59 -17.81 8.23
C VAL A 30 -3.84 -18.75 9.19
N GLU A 31 -3.00 -18.26 10.09
CA GLU A 31 -2.23 -19.15 10.97
C GLU A 31 -3.07 -19.78 12.11
N SER A 32 -4.02 -19.03 12.67
CA SER A 32 -4.74 -19.43 13.89
C SER A 32 -5.97 -20.33 13.67
N GLY A 33 -6.53 -20.39 12.47
CA GLY A 33 -7.78 -21.11 12.22
C GLY A 33 -7.63 -22.64 12.16
N ARG A 34 -7.97 -23.37 13.24
CA ARG A 34 -8.17 -24.83 13.19
C ARG A 34 -9.35 -25.19 12.28
N VAL A 35 -9.12 -26.06 11.30
CA VAL A 35 -10.07 -26.37 10.21
C VAL A 35 -10.90 -27.62 10.52
N TYR A 36 -12.21 -27.43 10.71
CA TYR A 36 -13.21 -28.50 10.73
C TYR A 36 -14.52 -28.15 9.98
N ASP A 37 -14.65 -26.93 9.43
CA ASP A 37 -15.88 -26.40 8.82
C ASP A 37 -15.60 -25.64 7.50
N ALA A 38 -16.40 -25.92 6.47
CA ALA A 38 -16.26 -25.36 5.12
C ALA A 38 -16.56 -23.85 5.03
N GLU A 39 -17.41 -23.30 5.90
CA GLU A 39 -17.67 -21.86 5.94
C GLU A 39 -16.47 -21.09 6.49
N ASN A 40 -15.74 -21.67 7.45
CA ASN A 40 -14.49 -21.09 7.94
C ASN A 40 -13.40 -21.07 6.86
N GLU A 41 -13.34 -22.10 6.01
CA GLU A 41 -12.42 -22.14 4.87
C GLU A 41 -12.75 -21.07 3.83
N LYS A 42 -14.03 -20.83 3.57
CA LYS A 42 -14.49 -19.78 2.66
C LYS A 42 -14.12 -18.38 3.15
N VAL A 43 -14.30 -18.11 4.44
CA VAL A 43 -13.89 -16.84 5.07
C VAL A 43 -12.36 -16.66 4.97
N ARG A 44 -11.58 -17.70 5.26
CA ARG A 44 -10.12 -17.70 5.12
C ARG A 44 -9.66 -17.39 3.68
N ILE A 45 -10.28 -17.99 2.67
CA ILE A 45 -9.96 -17.69 1.25
C ILE A 45 -10.24 -16.22 0.92
N GLN A 46 -11.28 -15.61 1.49
CA GLN A 46 -11.56 -14.18 1.31
C GLN A 46 -10.47 -13.31 1.96
N TRP A 47 -10.02 -13.66 3.17
CA TRP A 47 -8.91 -12.97 3.83
C TRP A 47 -7.60 -13.11 3.04
N ILE A 48 -7.28 -14.30 2.50
CA ILE A 48 -6.10 -14.50 1.64
C ILE A 48 -6.18 -13.64 0.37
N ARG A 49 -7.36 -13.53 -0.24
CA ARG A 49 -7.57 -12.67 -1.42
C ARG A 49 -7.44 -11.19 -1.07
N GLY A 50 -8.02 -10.76 0.06
CA GLY A 50 -7.87 -9.40 0.59
C GLY A 50 -6.40 -9.07 0.84
N LEU A 51 -5.67 -9.98 1.50
CA LEU A 51 -4.24 -9.89 1.78
C LEU A 51 -3.43 -9.71 0.49
N ALA A 52 -3.66 -10.56 -0.51
CA ALA A 52 -2.93 -10.48 -1.78
C ALA A 52 -3.17 -9.16 -2.51
N TYR A 53 -4.42 -8.66 -2.48
CA TYR A 53 -4.78 -7.37 -3.08
C TYR A 53 -4.08 -6.21 -2.35
N VAL A 54 -4.22 -6.16 -1.03
CA VAL A 54 -3.62 -5.16 -0.15
C VAL A 54 -2.11 -5.12 -0.28
N ALA A 55 -1.44 -6.28 -0.26
CA ALA A 55 0.01 -6.39 -0.45
C ALA A 55 0.46 -5.87 -1.82
N GLY A 56 -0.34 -6.13 -2.86
CA GLY A 56 -0.09 -5.60 -4.21
C GLY A 56 -0.12 -4.07 -4.26
N GLN A 57 -1.16 -3.46 -3.67
CA GLN A 57 -1.30 -2.00 -3.60
C GLN A 57 -0.19 -1.36 -2.76
N TYR A 58 0.14 -1.94 -1.60
CA TYR A 58 1.24 -1.48 -0.76
C TYR A 58 2.57 -1.47 -1.53
N ARG A 59 2.88 -2.56 -2.24
CA ARG A 59 4.11 -2.65 -3.03
C ARG A 59 4.18 -1.63 -4.16
N GLN A 60 3.05 -1.29 -4.76
CA GLN A 60 2.98 -0.26 -5.80
C GLN A 60 3.26 1.12 -5.21
N LEU A 61 2.50 1.52 -4.18
CA LEU A 61 2.67 2.82 -3.53
C LEU A 61 4.08 3.01 -2.96
N LYS A 62 4.68 1.95 -2.42
CA LYS A 62 6.07 1.99 -1.93
C LYS A 62 7.08 2.19 -3.06
N LYS A 63 6.90 1.50 -4.20
CA LYS A 63 7.76 1.71 -5.37
C LYS A 63 7.64 3.13 -5.92
N ASP A 64 6.43 3.68 -5.94
CA ASP A 64 6.19 5.05 -6.42
C ASP A 64 6.90 6.05 -5.50
N LYS A 65 6.84 5.85 -4.18
CA LYS A 65 7.60 6.64 -3.19
C LYS A 65 9.11 6.51 -3.39
N ASP A 66 9.62 5.28 -3.53
CA ASP A 66 11.05 5.04 -3.77
C ASP A 66 11.52 5.71 -5.07
N LEU A 67 10.69 5.75 -6.11
CA LEU A 67 10.98 6.40 -7.40
C LEU A 67 11.05 7.93 -7.24
N GLU A 68 10.06 8.54 -6.59
CA GLU A 68 10.03 9.97 -6.27
C GLU A 68 11.28 10.39 -5.46
N GLU A 69 11.70 9.59 -4.48
CA GLU A 69 12.91 9.83 -3.70
C GLU A 69 14.19 9.73 -4.53
N MET A 70 14.24 8.79 -5.48
CA MET A 70 15.36 8.65 -6.42
C MET A 70 15.44 9.81 -7.39
N GLU A 71 14.31 10.27 -7.95
CA GLU A 71 14.22 11.44 -8.82
C GLU A 71 14.71 12.70 -8.09
N ALA A 72 14.19 12.96 -6.89
CA ALA A 72 14.64 14.09 -6.07
C ALA A 72 16.14 14.01 -5.71
N ARG A 73 16.70 12.80 -5.61
CA ARG A 73 18.15 12.63 -5.38
C ARG A 73 18.96 12.85 -6.66
N LEU A 74 18.46 12.43 -7.81
CA LEU A 74 19.09 12.69 -9.11
C LEU A 74 19.13 14.19 -9.39
N GLU A 75 18.00 14.88 -9.23
CA GLU A 75 17.90 16.34 -9.41
C GLU A 75 18.95 17.08 -8.58
N ARG A 76 19.06 16.75 -7.27
CA ARG A 76 20.10 17.33 -6.41
C ARG A 76 21.54 17.06 -6.88
N ILE A 77 21.78 15.90 -7.49
CA ILE A 77 23.11 15.54 -8.01
C ILE A 77 23.37 16.28 -9.32
N GLU A 78 22.39 16.36 -10.21
CA GLU A 78 22.48 17.07 -11.49
C GLU A 78 22.68 18.57 -11.27
N GLU A 79 21.94 19.18 -10.33
CA GLU A 79 22.16 20.56 -9.87
C GLU A 79 23.58 20.75 -9.33
N ALA A 80 24.05 19.85 -8.45
CA ALA A 80 25.39 19.91 -7.87
C ALA A 80 26.52 19.75 -8.91
N GLN A 81 26.23 19.04 -10.01
CA GLN A 81 27.17 18.84 -11.13
C GLN A 81 27.00 19.87 -12.25
N GLY A 82 26.04 20.80 -12.14
CA GLY A 82 25.75 21.81 -13.16
C GLY A 82 25.15 21.23 -14.45
N LEU A 83 24.52 20.05 -14.35
CA LEU A 83 23.85 19.35 -15.46
C LEU A 83 22.37 19.70 -15.58
N GLY A 84 21.77 20.34 -14.56
CA GLY A 84 20.32 20.54 -14.44
C GLY A 84 19.66 21.64 -15.28
N ASP A 85 20.32 22.19 -16.32
CA ASP A 85 19.77 23.34 -17.08
C ASP A 85 20.16 23.31 -18.58
N GLN A 86 19.89 22.19 -19.28
CA GLN A 86 19.92 22.09 -20.76
C GLN A 86 18.64 21.49 -21.32
#